data_AF-B1Z207-F1
#
_entry.id   AF-B1Z207-F1
#
_cell.length_a   1.000
_cell.length_b   1.000
_cell.length_c   1.000
_cell.angle_alpha   90.00
_cell.angle_beta   90.00
_cell.angle_gamma   90.00
#
_symmetry.space_group_name_H-M   'P 1'
#
loop_
_entity.id
_entity.type
_entity.pdbx_description
1 polymer ?
#
loop_
_entity_poly.entity_id
_entity_poly.type
_entity_poly.pdbx_seq_one_letter_code
_entity_poly.pdbx_strand_id
1 'polypeptide(L)'
;MKPRSEIDLLMTIAALPGEAVWRALVDLLDVSALSGSTAHMCPLEATIVVRGAVVSWRHPARRALQLDEWLSHDLRAGIVEPPCVGHDLAILLTKIRRHDVALLGSRAAARFESVPRAFVAALPATVAQWHAERDWRGDEYDVVLAHTRIQ
;
A
#
# COMPACT_ATOMS: atom_id res chain seq x y z
N MET A 1 12.26 -15.76 4.96
CA MET A 1 11.11 -15.22 4.21
C MET A 1 10.49 -16.34 3.39
N LYS A 2 9.17 -16.35 3.17
CA LYS A 2 8.56 -17.31 2.25
C LYS A 2 8.93 -16.91 0.81
N PRO A 3 9.04 -17.85 -0.16
CA PRO A 3 9.54 -17.59 -1.52
C PRO A 3 8.76 -16.57 -2.38
N ARG A 4 7.67 -15.98 -1.86
CA ARG A 4 6.83 -14.97 -2.52
C ARG A 4 6.44 -13.82 -1.57
N SER A 5 7.25 -13.57 -0.53
CA SER A 5 6.95 -12.46 0.39
C SER A 5 7.46 -11.16 -0.21
N GLU A 6 6.62 -10.16 -0.27
CA GLU A 6 7.01 -8.79 -0.62
C GLU A 6 7.48 -8.00 0.61
N ILE A 7 8.07 -6.84 0.35
CA ILE A 7 8.40 -5.83 1.35
C ILE A 7 7.35 -4.73 1.27
N ASP A 8 6.50 -4.67 2.30
CA ASP A 8 5.51 -3.61 2.48
C ASP A 8 6.13 -2.35 3.11
N LEU A 9 5.98 -1.20 2.46
CA LEU A 9 6.40 0.10 2.96
C LEU A 9 5.22 1.07 3.08
N LEU A 10 5.10 1.73 4.24
CA LEU A 10 4.22 2.90 4.39
C LEU A 10 5.06 4.16 4.54
N MET A 11 4.86 5.12 3.65
CA MET A 11 5.55 6.41 3.70
C MET A 11 4.56 7.53 4.01
N THR A 12 4.88 8.36 5.00
CA THR A 12 4.11 9.58 5.29
C THR A 12 4.86 10.83 4.84
N ILE A 13 4.27 11.59 3.91
CA ILE A 13 4.83 12.85 3.39
C ILE A 13 4.04 14.06 3.92
N ALA A 14 4.68 15.23 3.97
CA ALA A 14 4.03 16.45 4.47
C ALA A 14 3.01 17.03 3.49
N ALA A 15 3.29 16.93 2.19
CA ALA A 15 2.46 17.39 1.07
C ALA A 15 2.74 16.49 -0.14
N LEU A 16 1.93 16.59 -1.19
CA LEU A 16 2.15 15.84 -2.43
C LEU A 16 3.55 16.09 -3.00
N PRO A 17 4.22 15.06 -3.54
CA PRO A 17 5.57 15.21 -4.04
C PRO A 17 5.58 16.09 -5.30
N GLY A 18 6.59 16.96 -5.41
CA GLY A 18 6.94 17.56 -6.68
C GLY A 18 7.66 16.57 -7.60
N GLU A 19 7.89 16.96 -8.85
CA GLU A 19 8.45 16.08 -9.90
C GLU A 19 9.78 15.41 -9.51
N ALA A 20 10.68 16.12 -8.82
CA ALA A 20 11.97 15.55 -8.40
C ALA A 20 11.83 14.43 -7.37
N VAL A 21 10.95 14.63 -6.37
CA VAL A 21 10.66 13.60 -5.35
C VAL A 21 9.92 12.43 -5.99
N TRP A 22 9.02 12.73 -6.93
CA TRP A 22 8.33 11.72 -7.71
C TRP A 22 9.31 10.81 -8.46
N ARG A 23 10.27 11.36 -9.21
CA ARG A 23 11.29 10.56 -9.92
C ARG A 23 12.07 9.66 -8.96
N ALA A 24 12.51 10.21 -7.82
CA ALA A 24 13.20 9.42 -6.81
C ALA A 24 12.34 8.28 -6.21
N LEU A 25 11.02 8.44 -6.15
CA LEU A 25 10.10 7.38 -5.74
C LEU A 25 9.96 6.30 -6.83
N VAL A 26 9.95 6.69 -8.11
CA VAL A 26 9.95 5.74 -9.24
C VAL A 26 11.25 4.95 -9.30
N ASP A 27 12.39 5.59 -9.02
CA ASP A 27 13.70 4.92 -8.97
C ASP A 27 13.75 3.80 -7.91
N LEU A 28 12.85 3.81 -6.90
CA LEU A 28 12.72 2.71 -5.95
C LEU A 28 12.29 1.39 -6.61
N LEU A 29 11.60 1.46 -7.76
CA LEU A 29 11.22 0.28 -8.53
C LEU A 29 12.42 -0.45 -9.13
N ASP A 30 13.59 0.20 -9.24
CA ASP A 30 14.80 -0.42 -9.78
C ASP A 30 15.50 -1.33 -8.76
N VAL A 31 15.14 -1.21 -7.48
CA VAL A 31 15.58 -2.13 -6.41
C VAL A 31 14.49 -3.13 -6.01
N SER A 32 13.34 -3.12 -6.69
CA SER A 32 12.26 -4.11 -6.53
C SER A 32 12.48 -5.30 -7.46
N ALA A 33 12.25 -6.52 -6.96
CA ALA A 33 12.11 -7.68 -7.85
C ALA A 33 10.72 -7.71 -8.50
N LEU A 34 10.62 -8.42 -9.62
CA LEU A 34 9.34 -8.94 -10.12
C LEU A 34 8.89 -10.12 -9.26
N SER A 35 7.59 -10.25 -9.03
CA SER A 35 7.02 -11.41 -8.34
C SER A 35 7.42 -12.71 -9.02
N GLY A 36 7.96 -13.64 -8.22
CA GLY A 36 8.43 -14.94 -8.71
C GLY A 36 9.83 -14.95 -9.32
N SER A 37 10.57 -13.84 -9.28
CA SER A 37 11.98 -13.81 -9.64
C SER A 37 12.84 -14.66 -8.70
N THR A 38 13.84 -15.36 -9.24
CA THR A 38 14.83 -16.13 -8.45
C THR A 38 15.99 -15.26 -7.95
N ALA A 39 15.93 -13.94 -8.17
CA ALA A 39 16.93 -13.00 -7.70
C ALA A 39 16.93 -12.91 -6.16
N HIS A 40 18.04 -12.49 -5.56
CA HIS A 40 18.14 -12.23 -4.11
C HIS A 40 17.32 -11.00 -3.63
N MET A 41 16.51 -10.41 -4.52
CA MET A 41 15.66 -9.24 -4.27
C MET A 41 14.21 -9.68 -4.06
N CYS A 42 13.45 -8.92 -3.29
CA CYS A 42 12.02 -9.16 -3.05
C CYS A 42 11.19 -8.09 -3.76
N PRO A 43 9.94 -8.42 -4.18
CA PRO A 43 9.00 -7.40 -4.64
C PRO A 43 8.80 -6.34 -3.55
N LEU A 44 8.69 -5.08 -3.95
CA LEU A 44 8.47 -3.95 -3.08
C LEU A 44 7.11 -3.34 -3.39
N GLU A 45 6.28 -3.23 -2.36
CA GLU A 45 5.04 -2.46 -2.39
C GLU A 45 5.21 -1.25 -1.46
N ALA A 46 4.95 -0.04 -1.97
CA ALA A 46 4.94 1.15 -1.14
C ALA A 46 3.64 1.94 -1.27
N THR A 47 2.97 2.13 -0.13
CA THR A 47 1.84 3.06 -0.02
C THR A 47 2.33 4.39 0.51
N ILE A 48 2.09 5.47 -0.24
CA ILE A 48 2.44 6.82 0.16
C ILE A 48 1.17 7.57 0.57
N VAL A 49 1.18 8.19 1.74
CA VAL A 49 0.08 8.99 2.26
C VAL A 49 0.54 10.39 2.67
N VAL A 50 -0.28 11.40 2.40
CA VAL A 50 -0.07 12.72 3.01
C VAL A 50 -0.41 12.62 4.49
N ARG A 51 0.46 13.11 5.37
CA ARG A 51 0.29 13.01 6.83
C ARG A 51 -1.08 13.49 7.29
N GLY A 52 -1.59 14.59 6.74
CA GLY A 52 -2.91 15.12 7.08
C GLY A 52 -4.10 14.24 6.67
N ALA A 53 -3.90 13.23 5.82
CA ALA A 53 -4.93 12.26 5.46
C ALA A 53 -5.07 11.11 6.48
N VAL A 54 -4.04 10.90 7.33
CA VAL A 54 -3.95 9.74 8.23
C VAL A 54 -3.68 10.09 9.70
N VAL A 55 -3.33 11.33 10.00
CA VAL A 55 -3.26 11.88 11.36
C VAL A 55 -4.55 12.69 11.61
N SER A 56 -5.22 12.48 12.74
CA SER A 56 -6.61 12.89 12.96
C SER A 56 -7.57 12.22 11.98
N TRP A 57 -7.67 10.90 12.12
CA TRP A 57 -8.23 10.01 11.11
C TRP A 57 -9.68 10.33 10.72
N ARG A 58 -9.97 10.26 9.42
CA ARG A 58 -11.33 10.33 8.84
C ARG A 58 -11.49 9.25 7.78
N HIS A 59 -12.56 8.47 7.87
CA HIS A 59 -12.83 7.38 6.94
C HIS A 59 -13.79 7.82 5.82
N PRO A 60 -13.54 7.44 4.54
CA PRO A 60 -12.32 6.80 4.07
C PRO A 60 -11.16 7.80 3.89
N ALA A 61 -9.92 7.33 4.12
CA ALA A 61 -8.73 8.13 3.88
C ALA A 61 -8.27 8.01 2.42
N ARG A 62 -7.41 8.95 1.99
CA ARG A 62 -6.83 8.96 0.64
C ARG A 62 -5.36 8.58 0.69
N ARG A 63 -4.95 7.73 -0.25
CA ARG A 63 -3.53 7.54 -0.58
C ARG A 63 -3.11 8.61 -1.57
N ALA A 64 -1.87 9.06 -1.43
CA ALA A 64 -1.27 9.99 -2.39
C ALA A 64 -0.83 9.24 -3.65
N LEU A 65 -0.28 8.05 -3.46
CA LEU A 65 0.36 7.24 -4.49
C LEU A 65 0.53 5.81 -3.96
N GLN A 66 0.52 4.85 -4.88
CA GLN A 66 0.93 3.46 -4.67
C GLN A 66 2.10 3.16 -5.62
N LEU A 67 3.13 2.49 -5.10
CA LEU A 67 4.18 1.87 -5.91
C LEU A 67 4.02 0.37 -5.79
N ASP A 68 3.70 -0.27 -6.90
CA ASP A 68 3.63 -1.72 -7.02
C ASP A 68 4.15 -2.14 -8.40
N GLU A 69 4.38 -3.44 -8.59
CA GLU A 69 4.91 -3.94 -9.85
C GLU A 69 3.96 -3.76 -11.03
N TRP A 70 2.64 -3.75 -10.77
CA TRP A 70 1.59 -3.63 -11.78
C TRP A 70 1.51 -2.23 -12.36
N LEU A 71 1.69 -1.21 -11.52
CA LEU A 71 1.76 0.20 -11.87
C LEU A 71 3.14 0.58 -12.43
N SER A 72 4.16 -0.27 -12.28
CA SER A 72 5.55 0.08 -12.60
C SER A 72 5.75 0.59 -14.04
N HIS A 73 5.01 0.06 -15.02
CA HIS A 73 5.06 0.53 -16.41
C HIS A 73 4.54 1.97 -16.53
N ASP A 74 3.36 2.24 -15.98
CA ASP A 74 2.68 3.52 -16.07
C ASP A 74 3.45 4.60 -15.30
N LEU A 75 3.95 4.26 -14.10
CA LEU A 75 4.75 5.17 -13.29
C LEU A 75 6.07 5.55 -13.99
N ARG A 76 6.73 4.61 -14.67
CA ARG A 76 7.92 4.89 -15.50
C ARG A 76 7.60 5.74 -16.74
N ALA A 77 6.39 5.62 -17.27
CA ALA A 77 5.90 6.49 -18.35
C ALA A 77 5.46 7.88 -17.86
N GLY A 78 5.52 8.15 -16.55
CA GLY A 78 5.07 9.40 -15.95
C GLY A 78 3.55 9.51 -15.82
N ILE A 79 2.83 8.39 -15.99
CA ILE A 79 1.38 8.30 -15.79
C ILE A 79 1.16 8.00 -14.31
N VAL A 80 0.63 8.99 -13.59
CA VAL A 80 0.43 8.91 -12.14
C VAL A 80 -1.05 9.01 -11.83
N GLU A 81 -1.56 8.03 -11.10
CA GLU A 81 -2.91 8.13 -10.56
C GLU A 81 -2.99 9.33 -9.59
N PRO A 82 -4.00 10.20 -9.74
CA PRO A 82 -4.22 11.25 -8.76
C PRO A 82 -4.54 10.62 -7.39
N PRO A 83 -4.31 11.33 -6.28
CA PRO A 83 -4.64 10.82 -4.96
C PRO A 83 -6.06 10.25 -4.91
N CYS A 84 -6.23 9.01 -4.48
CA CYS A 84 -7.48 8.29 -4.57
C CYS A 84 -7.85 7.67 -3.22
N VAL A 85 -9.09 7.20 -3.09
CA VAL A 85 -9.55 6.56 -1.86
C VAL A 85 -8.78 5.25 -1.67
N GLY A 86 -8.11 5.12 -0.52
CA GLY A 86 -7.46 3.87 -0.12
C GLY A 86 -8.41 3.07 0.77
N HIS A 87 -9.18 2.17 0.15
CA HIS A 87 -10.19 1.36 0.85
C HIS A 87 -9.60 0.48 1.95
N ASP A 88 -8.35 0.07 1.77
CA ASP A 88 -7.56 -0.78 2.65
C ASP A 88 -6.73 0.01 3.69
N LEU A 89 -6.69 1.34 3.63
CA LEU A 89 -5.80 2.13 4.51
C LEU A 89 -6.08 1.91 6.00
N ALA A 90 -7.34 1.68 6.40
CA ALA A 90 -7.64 1.38 7.79
C ALA A 90 -7.11 0.01 8.22
N ILE A 91 -7.07 -0.96 7.29
CA ILE A 91 -6.46 -2.28 7.48
C ILE A 91 -4.96 -2.12 7.61
N LEU A 92 -4.32 -1.41 6.67
CA LEU A 92 -2.88 -1.14 6.67
C LEU A 92 -2.45 -0.44 7.95
N LEU A 93 -3.12 0.65 8.34
CA LEU A 93 -2.81 1.36 9.58
C LEU A 93 -2.97 0.48 10.82
N THR A 94 -3.98 -0.39 10.86
CA THR A 94 -4.17 -1.31 11.98
C THR A 94 -3.04 -2.35 12.06
N LYS A 95 -2.61 -2.90 10.92
CA LYS A 95 -1.48 -3.85 10.83
C LYS A 95 -0.17 -3.18 11.25
N ILE A 96 0.17 -2.04 10.66
CA ILE A 96 1.46 -1.37 10.89
C ILE A 96 1.58 -0.86 12.33
N ARG A 97 0.49 -0.41 12.95
CA ARG A 97 0.51 -0.04 14.39
C ARG A 97 0.92 -1.19 15.32
N ARG A 98 0.71 -2.44 14.92
CA ARG A 98 0.99 -3.64 15.75
C ARG A 98 2.32 -4.30 15.40
N HIS A 99 2.76 -4.19 14.14
CA HIS A 99 3.83 -5.03 13.59
C HIS A 99 4.87 -4.25 12.77
N ASP A 100 5.05 -2.95 13.00
CA ASP A 100 6.01 -2.14 12.25
C ASP A 100 7.48 -2.35 12.62
N VAL A 101 8.34 -1.91 11.69
CA VAL A 101 9.71 -1.50 11.96
C VAL A 101 9.86 -0.07 11.43
N ALA A 102 10.14 0.89 12.30
CA ALA A 102 10.34 2.27 11.89
C ALA A 102 11.72 2.43 11.24
N LEU A 103 11.74 2.54 9.91
CA LEU A 103 12.96 2.86 9.16
C LEU A 103 13.40 4.31 9.36
N LEU A 104 12.42 5.21 9.45
CA LEU A 104 12.61 6.65 9.70
C LEU A 104 11.50 7.19 10.61
N GLY A 105 11.87 8.03 11.57
CA GLY A 105 10.93 8.66 12.50
C GLY A 105 10.45 7.73 13.62
N SER A 106 9.26 8.02 14.15
CA SER A 106 8.67 7.27 15.26
C SER A 106 7.89 6.04 14.78
N ARG A 107 7.75 5.06 15.69
CA ARG A 107 6.89 3.89 15.46
C ARG A 107 5.46 4.29 15.13
N ALA A 108 4.82 3.51 14.27
CA ALA A 108 3.45 3.72 13.81
C ALA A 108 2.45 3.84 14.97
N ALA A 109 2.64 3.05 16.04
CA ALA A 109 1.81 3.08 17.24
C ALA A 109 1.79 4.46 17.94
N ALA A 110 2.89 5.21 17.86
CA ALA A 110 3.03 6.53 18.45
C ALA A 110 2.58 7.67 17.51
N ARG A 111 2.49 7.41 16.21
CA ARG A 111 2.22 8.43 15.18
C ARG A 111 0.77 8.45 14.69
N PHE A 112 0.13 7.30 14.60
CA PHE A 112 -1.24 7.19 14.11
C PHE A 112 -2.22 7.02 15.27
N GLU A 113 -3.52 7.17 15.00
CA GLU A 113 -4.57 6.81 15.94
C GLU A 113 -4.99 5.35 15.71
N SER A 114 -5.54 4.68 16.74
CA SER A 114 -6.21 3.41 16.52
C SER A 114 -7.55 3.63 15.81
N VAL A 115 -7.84 2.86 14.76
CA VAL A 115 -9.03 3.09 13.90
C VAL A 115 -9.99 1.89 13.86
N PRO A 116 -10.43 1.31 15.00
CA PRO A 116 -11.13 0.02 15.02
C PRO A 116 -12.45 0.01 14.23
N ARG A 117 -13.23 1.10 14.25
CA ARG A 117 -14.48 1.18 13.46
C ARG A 117 -14.21 1.25 11.96
N ALA A 118 -13.22 2.05 11.56
CA ALA A 118 -12.84 2.15 10.16
C ALA A 118 -12.17 0.86 9.66
N PHE A 119 -11.43 0.17 10.52
CA PHE A 119 -10.89 -1.16 10.23
C PHE A 119 -12.00 -2.14 9.85
N VAL A 120 -13.05 -2.26 10.68
CA VAL A 120 -14.19 -3.13 10.39
C VAL A 120 -14.90 -2.73 9.10
N ALA A 121 -15.06 -1.43 8.84
CA ALA A 121 -15.69 -0.95 7.60
C ALA A 121 -14.83 -1.19 6.34
N ALA A 122 -13.51 -1.15 6.48
CA ALA A 122 -12.57 -1.32 5.38
C ALA A 122 -12.50 -2.77 4.89
N LEU A 123 -12.62 -3.77 5.79
CA LEU A 123 -12.55 -5.19 5.42
C LEU A 123 -13.47 -5.58 4.25
N PRO A 124 -14.81 -5.36 4.30
CA PRO A 124 -15.68 -5.66 3.17
C PRO A 124 -15.46 -4.70 1.99
N ALA A 125 -15.06 -3.44 2.24
CA ALA A 125 -14.83 -2.47 1.18
C ALA A 125 -13.62 -2.83 0.30
N THR A 126 -12.55 -3.38 0.89
CA THR A 126 -11.38 -3.90 0.18
C THR A 126 -11.74 -5.11 -0.66
N VAL A 127 -12.50 -6.06 -0.09
CA VAL A 127 -12.96 -7.25 -0.82
C VAL A 127 -13.86 -6.88 -2.00
N ALA A 128 -14.71 -5.88 -1.82
CA ALA A 128 -15.55 -5.35 -2.88
C ALA A 128 -14.76 -4.67 -4.01
N GLN A 129 -13.42 -4.60 -3.98
CA GLN A 129 -12.68 -4.12 -5.15
C GLN A 129 -12.57 -5.17 -6.26
N TRP A 130 -12.67 -6.47 -5.92
CA TRP A 130 -12.60 -7.57 -6.88
C TRP A 130 -14.00 -8.00 -7.31
N HIS A 131 -14.53 -7.38 -8.37
CA HIS A 131 -15.91 -7.57 -8.79
C HIS A 131 -16.04 -8.24 -10.16
N ALA A 132 -15.10 -8.00 -11.07
CA ALA A 132 -15.06 -8.58 -12.40
C ALA A 132 -13.84 -9.49 -12.56
N GLU A 133 -13.90 -10.39 -13.54
CA GLU A 133 -12.81 -11.35 -13.81
C GLU A 133 -11.45 -10.66 -14.01
N ARG A 134 -11.44 -9.49 -14.65
CA ARG A 134 -10.22 -8.70 -14.85
C ARG A 134 -9.56 -8.23 -13.54
N ASP A 135 -10.31 -8.16 -12.44
CA ASP A 135 -9.81 -7.62 -11.17
C ASP A 135 -9.04 -8.69 -10.37
N TRP A 136 -9.22 -9.98 -10.68
CA TRP A 136 -8.58 -11.10 -9.96
C TRP A 136 -7.82 -12.09 -10.85
N ARG A 137 -7.96 -12.01 -12.18
CA ARG A 137 -7.27 -12.90 -13.13
C ARG A 137 -5.76 -12.73 -12.99
N GLY A 138 -5.07 -13.81 -12.63
CA GLY A 138 -3.62 -13.82 -12.36
C GLY A 138 -3.27 -13.78 -10.87
N ASP A 139 -4.21 -13.36 -10.01
CA ASP A 139 -4.07 -13.23 -8.56
C ASP A 139 -5.09 -14.09 -7.79
N GLU A 140 -5.61 -15.15 -8.43
CA GLU A 140 -6.74 -15.95 -7.91
C GLU A 140 -6.46 -16.48 -6.50
N TYR A 141 -5.24 -16.95 -6.27
CA TYR A 141 -4.81 -17.51 -5.00
C TYR A 141 -4.80 -16.45 -3.88
N ASP A 142 -4.26 -15.27 -4.16
CA ASP A 142 -4.12 -14.20 -3.17
C ASP A 142 -5.47 -13.56 -2.85
N VAL A 143 -6.36 -13.43 -3.84
CA VAL A 143 -7.75 -12.99 -3.65
C VAL A 143 -8.52 -13.97 -2.75
N VAL A 144 -8.45 -15.28 -3.02
CA VAL A 144 -9.13 -16.30 -2.18
C VAL A 144 -8.59 -16.27 -0.74
N LEU A 145 -7.27 -16.15 -0.57
CA LEU A 145 -6.67 -16.01 0.77
C LEU A 145 -7.10 -14.72 1.47
N ALA A 146 -7.17 -13.60 0.77
CA ALA A 146 -7.63 -12.34 1.33
C ALA A 146 -9.08 -12.45 1.83
N HIS A 147 -9.97 -13.07 1.04
CA HIS A 147 -11.35 -13.34 1.44
C HIS A 147 -11.43 -14.19 2.72
N THR A 148 -10.67 -15.28 2.83
CA THR A 148 -10.71 -16.16 4.02
C THR A 148 -10.16 -15.51 5.29
N ARG A 149 -9.32 -14.48 5.17
CA ARG A 149 -8.79 -13.71 6.32
C ARG A 149 -9.76 -12.64 6.83
N ILE A 150 -10.78 -12.31 6.05
CA ILE A 150 -11.71 -11.22 6.30
C ILE A 150 -13.04 -11.71 6.90
N GLN A 151 -13.41 -12.98 6.65
CA GLN A 151 -14.60 -13.62 7.22
C GLN A 151 -14.51 -13.89 8.72
#